data_AF-A0A966D182-F1
#
_entry.id   AF-A0A966D182-F1
#
_cell.length_a   1.000
_cell.length_b   1.000
_cell.length_c   1.000
_cell.angle_alpha   90.00
_cell.angle_beta   90.00
_cell.angle_gamma   90.00
#
_symmetry.space_group_name_H-M   'P 1'
#
loop_
_entity.id
_entity.type
_entity.pdbx_description
1 polymer ?
#
loop_
_entity_poly.entity_id
_entity_poly.type
_entity_poly.pdbx_seq_one_letter_code
_entity_poly.pdbx_strand_id
1 'polypeptide(L)' 'MADQVENRKKEKKRQEAAVDFAFRNPQTTIIPVDLEEEMKKSFIDYAMSVITDRALPDVRDGLKPVHRRILYSMYTQG' A
#
# COMPACT_ATOMS: atom_id res chain seq x y z
N MET A 1 26.94 33.48 10.50
CA MET A 1 26.66 32.04 10.27
C MET A 1 25.33 31.60 10.89
N ALA A 2 24.90 32.19 12.02
CA ALA A 2 23.58 31.97 12.63
C ALA A 2 22.40 32.46 11.75
N ASP A 3 22.54 33.61 11.10
CA ASP A 3 21.45 34.24 10.32
C ASP A 3 20.97 33.41 9.12
N GLN A 4 21.88 32.65 8.49
CA GLN A 4 21.55 31.75 7.38
C GLN A 4 20.82 30.47 7.82
N VAL A 5 20.96 30.09 9.10
CA VAL A 5 20.24 28.93 9.67
C VAL A 5 18.81 29.32 10.03
N GLU A 6 18.63 30.55 10.52
CA GLU A 6 17.32 31.07 10.90
C GLU A 6 16.42 31.31 9.68
N ASN A 7 16.98 31.81 8.58
CA ASN A 7 16.24 31.95 7.31
C ASN A 7 15.78 30.59 6.74
N ARG A 8 16.64 29.56 6.78
CA ARG A 8 16.26 28.19 6.35
C ARG A 8 15.16 27.59 7.21
N LYS A 9 15.15 27.84 8.52
CA LYS A 9 14.05 27.41 9.41
C LYS A 9 12.74 28.14 9.07
N LYS A 10 12.82 29.43 8.73
CA LYS A 10 11.66 30.24 8.33
C LYS A 10 11.07 29.76 7.01
N GLU A 11 11.91 29.37 6.05
CA GLU A 11 11.48 28.79 4.77
C GLU A 11 10.83 27.42 4.93
N LYS A 12 11.42 26.52 5.73
CA LYS A 12 10.81 25.21 6.05
C LYS A 12 9.45 25.36 6.72
N LYS A 13 9.32 26.26 7.68
CA LYS A 13 8.05 26.51 8.38
C LYS A 13 6.97 27.09 7.46
N ARG A 14 7.37 27.88 6.45
CA ARG A 14 6.47 28.38 5.38
C ARG A 14 6.06 27.26 4.42
N GLN A 15 6.98 26.35 4.09
CA GLN A 15 6.67 25.17 3.26
C GLN A 15 5.70 24.22 3.98
N GLU A 16 5.94 23.91 5.26
CA GLU A 16 5.03 23.10 6.09
C GLU A 16 3.63 23.74 6.17
N ALA A 17 3.54 25.06 6.39
CA ALA A 17 2.27 25.77 6.42
C ALA A 17 1.55 25.81 5.06
N ALA A 18 2.29 25.86 3.95
CA ALA A 18 1.72 25.82 2.59
C ALA A 18 1.17 24.43 2.24
N VAL A 19 1.85 23.38 2.69
CA VAL A 19 1.39 21.99 2.57
C VAL A 19 0.08 21.81 3.35
N ASP A 20 0.03 22.25 4.60
CA ASP A 20 -1.20 22.27 5.43
C ASP A 20 -2.36 23.05 4.78
N PHE A 21 -2.07 24.16 4.10
CA PHE A 21 -3.07 24.95 3.40
C PHE A 21 -3.61 24.22 2.16
N ALA A 22 -2.72 23.54 1.41
CA ALA A 22 -3.13 22.70 0.29
C ALA A 22 -3.98 21.49 0.74
N PHE A 23 -3.70 20.92 1.92
CA PHE A 23 -4.50 19.86 2.53
C PHE A 23 -5.89 20.33 2.99
N ARG A 24 -6.08 21.62 3.29
CA ARG A 24 -7.39 22.20 3.68
C ARG A 24 -8.30 22.56 2.50
N ASN A 25 -7.85 22.36 1.25
CA ASN A 25 -8.66 22.68 0.08
C ASN A 25 -9.91 21.76 0.04
N PRO A 26 -11.14 22.29 0.17
CA PRO A 26 -12.35 21.46 0.29
C PRO A 26 -12.72 20.70 -0.98
N GLN A 27 -12.02 20.93 -2.09
CA GLN A 27 -12.26 20.29 -3.38
C GLN A 27 -11.50 18.97 -3.58
N THR A 28 -10.63 18.59 -2.63
CA THR A 28 -9.93 17.31 -2.67
C THR A 28 -10.24 16.54 -1.40
N THR A 29 -10.96 15.42 -1.52
CA THR A 29 -11.23 14.50 -0.41
C THR A 29 -9.94 13.77 -0.06
N ILE A 30 -9.10 14.39 0.76
CA ILE A 30 -7.87 13.77 1.27
C ILE A 30 -8.19 13.16 2.62
N ILE A 31 -8.03 11.85 2.73
CA ILE A 31 -8.23 11.11 3.98
C ILE A 31 -6.87 10.93 4.62
N PRO A 32 -6.55 11.62 5.72
CA PRO A 32 -5.32 11.34 6.46
C PRO A 32 -5.42 9.92 7.04
N VAL A 33 -4.39 9.12 6.84
CA VAL A 33 -4.24 7.78 7.41
C VAL A 33 -2.97 7.72 8.23
N ASP A 34 -3.02 6.99 9.35
CA ASP A 34 -1.82 6.75 10.13
C ASP A 34 -0.91 5.74 9.40
N LEU A 35 0.38 6.09 9.28
CA LEU A 35 1.32 5.29 8.51
C LEU A 35 1.59 3.93 9.16
N GLU A 36 1.70 3.90 10.49
CA GLU A 36 2.00 2.66 11.22
C GLU A 36 0.84 1.67 11.09
N GLU A 37 -0.38 2.14 11.32
CA GLU A 37 -1.59 1.34 11.16
C GLU A 37 -1.77 0.82 9.72
N GLU A 38 -1.61 1.69 8.71
CA GLU A 38 -1.81 1.33 7.31
C GLU A 38 -0.74 0.35 6.80
N MET A 39 0.51 0.52 7.22
CA MET A 39 1.60 -0.39 6.88
C MET A 39 1.36 -1.79 7.47
N LYS A 40 0.93 -1.86 8.74
CA LYS A 40 0.63 -3.13 9.39
C LYS A 40 -0.51 -3.85 8.69
N LYS A 41 -1.59 -3.13 8.37
CA LYS A 41 -2.75 -3.67 7.66
C LYS A 41 -2.37 -4.19 6.27
N SER A 42 -1.73 -3.34 5.46
CA SER A 42 -1.28 -3.69 4.11
C SER A 42 -0.34 -4.90 4.09
N PHE A 43 0.54 -5.00 5.09
CA PHE A 43 1.44 -6.15 5.22
C PHE A 43 0.67 -7.45 5.50
N ILE A 44 -0.29 -7.42 6.42
CA ILE A 44 -1.10 -8.60 6.75
C ILE A 44 -1.97 -9.03 5.56
N ASP A 45 -2.60 -8.08 4.87
CA ASP A 45 -3.45 -8.36 3.71
C ASP A 45 -2.64 -9.02 2.58
N TYR A 46 -1.44 -8.49 2.30
CA TYR A 46 -0.55 -9.08 1.30
C TYR A 46 -0.03 -10.46 1.73
N ALA A 47 0.41 -10.60 2.98
CA ALA A 47 0.93 -11.87 3.50
C ALA A 47 -0.13 -12.96 3.46
N MET A 48 -1.37 -12.63 3.83
CA MET A 48 -2.49 -13.57 3.81
C MET A 48 -2.80 -14.06 2.39
N SER A 49 -2.91 -13.14 1.42
CA SER A 49 -3.11 -13.49 0.00
C SER A 49 -1.98 -14.37 -0.55
N VAL A 50 -0.73 -14.10 -0.16
CA VAL A 50 0.41 -14.92 -0.59
C VAL A 50 0.30 -16.35 -0.04
N ILE A 51 -0.02 -16.48 1.24
CA ILE A 51 -0.11 -17.79 1.91
C ILE A 51 -1.21 -18.64 1.29
N THR A 52 -2.41 -18.08 1.11
CA THR A 52 -3.58 -18.83 0.64
C THR A 52 -3.57 -19.08 -0.87
N ASP A 53 -3.16 -18.11 -1.67
CA ASP A 53 -3.44 -18.13 -3.11
C ASP A 53 -2.22 -18.46 -3.97
N ARG A 54 -1.03 -18.57 -3.38
CA ARG A 54 0.22 -18.75 -4.13
C ARG A 54 1.19 -19.74 -3.49
N ALA A 55 1.40 -19.65 -2.18
CA ALA A 55 2.50 -20.34 -1.52
C ALA A 55 2.17 -21.80 -1.15
N LEU A 56 1.00 -22.05 -0.54
CA LEU A 56 0.62 -23.38 -0.05
C LEU A 56 -0.27 -24.14 -1.04
N PRO A 57 -0.02 -25.44 -1.29
CA PRO A 57 -0.93 -26.29 -2.05
C PRO A 57 -2.18 -26.65 -1.23
N ASP A 58 -3.31 -26.89 -1.89
CA ASP A 58 -4.53 -27.38 -1.22
C ASP A 58 -4.32 -28.85 -0.78
N VAL A 59 -4.79 -29.21 0.41
CA VAL A 59 -4.63 -30.55 0.99
C VAL A 59 -5.40 -31.63 0.23
N ARG A 60 -6.45 -31.25 -0.50
CA ARG A 60 -7.33 -32.20 -1.21
C ARG A 60 -6.71 -32.73 -2.48
N ASP A 61 -6.02 -31.87 -3.21
CA ASP A 61 -5.48 -32.17 -4.55
C ASP A 61 -3.95 -32.05 -4.62
N GLY A 62 -3.30 -31.44 -3.62
CA GLY A 62 -1.87 -31.14 -3.62
C GLY A 62 -1.46 -30.11 -4.69
N LEU A 63 -2.42 -29.47 -5.36
CA LEU A 63 -2.16 -28.58 -6.48
C LEU A 63 -2.08 -27.12 -6.03
N LYS A 64 -1.10 -26.40 -6.59
CA LYS A 64 -1.04 -24.94 -6.47
C LYS A 64 -2.13 -24.30 -7.34
N PRO A 65 -2.63 -23.09 -6.99
CA PRO A 65 -3.69 -22.42 -7.74
C PRO A 65 -3.38 -22.16 -9.23
N VAL A 66 -2.11 -22.13 -9.64
CA VAL A 66 -1.70 -22.05 -11.04
C VAL A 66 -1.99 -23.36 -11.80
N HIS A 67 -1.69 -24.51 -11.19
CA HIS A 67 -1.89 -25.81 -11.85
C HIS A 67 -3.38 -26.07 -12.09
N ARG A 68 -4.23 -25.77 -11.10
CA ARG A 68 -5.69 -25.91 -11.21
C ARG A 68 -6.25 -25.10 -12.39
N ARG A 69 -5.77 -23.86 -12.57
CA ARG A 69 -6.18 -22.99 -13.68
C ARG A 69 -5.77 -23.56 -15.04
N ILE A 70 -4.54 -24.08 -15.17
CA ILE A 70 -4.06 -24.68 -16.42
C ILE A 70 -4.91 -25.90 -16.79
N LEU A 71 -5.10 -26.83 -15.87
CA LEU A 71 -5.88 -28.05 -16.11
C LEU A 71 -7.33 -27.74 -16.45
N TYR A 72 -7.95 -26.77 -15.76
CA TYR A 72 -9.31 -26.34 -16.07
C TYR A 72 -9.43 -25.69 -17.46
N SER A 73 -8.46 -24.85 -17.86
CA SER A 73 -8.44 -24.25 -19.19
C SER A 73 -8.28 -25.30 -20.30
N MET A 74 -7.47 -26.34 -20.07
CA MET A 74 -7.32 -27.44 -21.01
C MET A 74 -8.60 -28.26 -21.15
N TYR A 75 -9.31 -28.49 -20.04
CA TYR A 75 -10.58 -29.21 -20.05
C TYR A 75 -11.69 -28.43 -20.76
N THR A 76 -11.74 -27.11 -20.59
CA THR A 76 -12.81 -26.26 -21.16
C THR A 76 -12.60 -25.89 -22.63
N GLN A 77 -11.38 -26.02 -23.17
CA GLN A 77 -11.08 -25.78 -24.59
C GLN A 77 -11.19 -27.05 -25.46
N GLY A 78 -11.38 -28.22 -24.85
CA GLY A 78 -11.52 -29.51 -25.52
C GLY A 78 -12.95 -29.85 -25.92
#